data_AF-A0A8D0RR00-F1
#
_entry.id   AF-A0A8D0RR00-F1
#
_cell.length_a   1.000
_cell.length_b   1.000
_cell.length_c   1.000
_cell.angle_alpha   90.00
_cell.angle_beta   90.00
_cell.angle_gamma   90.00
#
_symmetry.space_group_name_H-M   'P 1'
#
loop_
_entity.id
_entity.type
_entity.pdbx_description
1 polymer ?
#
loop_
_entity_poly.entity_id
_entity_poly.type
_entity_poly.pdbx_seq_one_letter_code
_entity_poly.pdbx_strand_id
1 'polypeptide(L)'
;MEVPRLRVKLELLLLAYTTANSNRGSRLHLRPTPRQRRILNSLNEARDRTRVLMDPSQICFCCTTTGTLVLVFDIGYLSVTPPLFQSLEPLPASGPDFGGLGEEAEFVEVEPEAKQEILENKDVVVQHVHFDGLGRTKDDIIMCEIGDVFKAKNLIEVMRKSHEAREKLLRLGIFRQVDVLIDTCQGDDALPNGLDVTFEVMELRRLTGSYNTMVGNNEGSMVLGLKLPNLLGRAEKVTFQFSYGTKETSYGLSFFKPQPGNFERNFSVNLYKVTGQFPWSSLRETDRGVSAEYCFPVWRSSHTVKWEGVWRELGCLSRTASFAVRKESGHSLKSSLSHAMVLDSRNSSILPRRGALLKVNQELAGYTGGDVSFIKEDFELQLNKQLIFDSVFSASLWGGMLVPIGDKPSSIADRFYLGGPTSVRGFSMHSVGPQSEGDYLGGEAYWAGGLHLYTPLPFRPGQGGFGELFRTHFFLNAGNLCNLNYGEGPKAHIRKLAECIRWSYGAGIVLRLGNIARLELNYCIPMGVQGGDRKSALCGPPGIVGIPEWSRGVPSPWQPRAHQRSSALNSHLPLVGLIFIAHPEVAYLRAPCPVVRIIKGPLDGGRDEAPALSGF
;
A
#
# COMPACT_ATOMS: atom_id res chain seq x y z
N MET A 1 36.09 -24.41 39.86
CA MET A 1 35.82 -23.33 38.87
C MET A 1 34.39 -22.89 39.05
N GLU A 2 34.17 -21.59 39.21
CA GLU A 2 32.92 -21.02 39.71
C GLU A 2 31.93 -20.72 38.58
N VAL A 3 30.63 -20.85 38.89
CA VAL A 3 29.54 -20.39 38.02
C VAL A 3 28.99 -19.09 38.60
N PRO A 4 29.09 -17.94 37.90
CA PRO A 4 28.61 -16.67 38.44
C PRO A 4 27.08 -16.63 38.44
N ARG A 5 26.48 -16.64 39.64
CA ARG A 5 25.06 -16.33 39.84
C ARG A 5 24.86 -14.81 39.89
N LEU A 6 24.34 -14.20 38.82
CA LEU A 6 23.82 -12.83 38.93
C LEU A 6 22.52 -12.84 39.76
N ARG A 7 22.59 -12.33 40.99
CA ARG A 7 21.43 -11.84 41.75
C ARG A 7 21.26 -10.36 41.43
N VAL A 8 20.14 -9.99 40.81
CA VAL A 8 19.70 -8.58 40.78
C VAL A 8 18.80 -8.35 41.99
N LYS A 9 19.25 -7.53 42.93
CA LYS A 9 18.40 -6.94 43.97
C LYS A 9 17.51 -5.88 43.32
N LEU A 10 16.21 -5.94 43.57
CA LEU A 10 15.30 -4.82 43.29
C LEU A 10 15.01 -4.12 44.63
N GLU A 11 15.61 -2.96 44.87
CA GLU A 11 15.28 -2.11 46.01
C GLU A 11 14.24 -1.07 45.55
N LEU A 12 13.00 -1.19 46.03
CA LEU A 12 11.97 -0.17 45.83
C LEU A 12 12.18 0.95 46.85
N LEU A 13 12.50 2.15 46.36
CA LEU A 13 12.46 3.37 47.16
C LEU A 13 11.07 4.00 47.05
N LEU A 14 10.24 3.85 48.09
CA LEU A 14 9.03 4.67 48.23
C LEU A 14 9.41 6.08 48.65
N LEU A 15 9.07 7.07 47.84
CA LEU A 15 8.98 8.48 48.24
C LEU A 15 7.52 8.91 48.17
N ALA A 16 6.88 9.00 49.32
CA ALA A 16 5.61 9.67 49.47
C ALA A 16 5.83 11.19 49.42
N TYR A 17 4.97 11.91 48.71
CA TYR A 17 4.85 13.36 48.85
C TYR A 17 3.39 13.75 49.12
N THR A 18 3.22 14.55 50.16
CA THR A 18 1.94 15.00 50.69
C THR A 18 1.44 16.26 49.99
N THR A 19 0.14 16.50 50.10
CA THR A 19 -0.53 17.69 49.56
C THR A 19 -0.15 18.96 50.33
N ALA A 20 -0.01 20.08 49.61
CA ALA A 20 0.10 21.41 50.20
C ALA A 20 -0.62 22.47 49.34
N ASN A 21 -1.23 23.43 50.02
CA ASN A 21 -2.24 24.36 49.53
C ASN A 21 -1.62 25.72 49.16
N SER A 22 -2.14 26.44 48.16
CA SER A 22 -1.97 27.91 48.09
C SER A 22 -3.00 28.60 47.17
N ASN A 23 -3.70 29.60 47.72
CA ASN A 23 -4.69 30.43 47.05
C ASN A 23 -4.07 31.60 46.26
N ARG A 24 -4.72 31.98 45.15
CA ARG A 24 -5.03 33.35 44.66
C ARG A 24 -5.56 33.26 43.21
N GLY A 25 -6.60 33.98 42.76
CA GLY A 25 -7.45 34.92 43.48
C GLY A 25 -7.91 36.12 42.63
N SER A 26 -8.66 35.90 41.54
CA SER A 26 -9.28 37.00 40.78
C SER A 26 -10.47 36.53 39.93
N ARG A 27 -11.70 36.86 40.37
CA ARG A 27 -12.93 36.73 39.57
C ARG A 27 -13.14 38.00 38.75
N LEU A 28 -13.59 37.86 37.50
CA LEU A 28 -14.21 38.94 36.73
C LEU A 28 -15.58 38.47 36.24
N HIS A 29 -16.65 39.06 36.79
CA HIS A 29 -18.02 38.80 36.37
C HIS A 29 -18.39 39.72 35.20
N LEU A 30 -18.82 39.14 34.08
CA LEU A 30 -19.61 39.84 33.07
C LEU A 30 -20.94 39.12 32.90
N ARG A 31 -22.05 39.86 33.06
CA ARG A 31 -23.42 39.35 32.87
C ARG A 31 -23.76 39.37 31.37
N PRO A 32 -24.26 38.28 30.76
CA PRO A 32 -24.73 38.31 29.38
C PRO A 32 -26.11 39.00 29.27
N THR A 33 -26.31 39.70 28.16
CA THR A 33 -27.54 40.44 27.81
C THR A 33 -28.65 39.55 27.22
N PRO A 34 -29.93 39.96 27.24
CA PRO A 34 -31.09 39.06 27.06
C PRO A 34 -31.34 38.51 25.63
N ARG A 35 -30.35 38.50 24.72
CA ARG A 35 -30.44 37.86 23.40
C ARG A 35 -29.75 36.47 23.31
N GLN A 36 -29.04 36.02 24.34
CA GLN A 36 -28.39 34.69 24.35
C GLN A 36 -29.24 33.56 24.98
N ARG A 37 -30.48 33.84 25.43
CA ARG A 37 -31.37 32.82 26.04
C ARG A 37 -32.14 31.93 25.04
N ARG A 38 -31.97 32.08 23.73
CA ARG A 38 -32.75 31.34 22.71
C ARG A 38 -32.00 30.20 21.99
N ILE A 39 -30.75 29.95 22.34
CA ILE A 39 -29.91 28.88 21.72
C ILE A 39 -29.68 27.71 22.70
N LEU A 40 -30.00 27.86 23.99
CA LEU A 40 -29.77 26.83 25.00
C LEU A 40 -30.84 25.72 25.05
N ASN A 41 -32.00 25.90 24.40
CA ASN A 41 -33.10 24.93 24.46
C ASN A 41 -33.04 23.87 23.34
N SER A 42 -32.44 24.17 22.18
CA SER A 42 -32.39 23.24 21.02
C SER A 42 -31.24 22.24 21.07
N LEU A 43 -30.46 22.19 22.16
CA LEU A 43 -29.35 21.25 22.36
C LEU A 43 -29.64 20.18 23.42
N ASN A 44 -30.76 20.27 24.14
CA ASN A 44 -31.16 19.28 25.15
C ASN A 44 -32.12 18.20 24.63
N GLU A 45 -32.77 18.39 23.47
CA GLU A 45 -33.66 17.39 22.85
C GLU A 45 -32.93 16.39 21.92
N ALA A 46 -31.62 16.54 21.72
CA ALA A 46 -30.80 15.66 20.89
C ALA A 46 -29.88 14.74 21.71
N ARG A 47 -30.33 14.29 22.90
CA ARG A 47 -29.50 13.51 23.83
C ARG A 47 -30.08 12.17 24.30
N ASP A 48 -31.02 11.61 23.54
CA ASP A 48 -31.42 10.20 23.67
C ASP A 48 -31.40 9.49 22.32
N ARG A 49 -30.27 8.84 22.01
CA ARG A 49 -30.15 7.51 21.38
C ARG A 49 -28.70 7.19 20.96
N THR A 50 -28.28 5.97 21.28
CA THR A 50 -27.15 5.18 20.71
C THR A 50 -25.67 5.51 20.98
N ARG A 51 -24.98 4.43 21.37
CA ARG A 51 -23.59 4.02 21.05
C ARG A 51 -22.42 4.72 21.75
N VAL A 52 -21.83 3.98 22.69
CA VAL A 52 -20.45 4.16 23.15
C VAL A 52 -19.49 3.78 22.01
N LEU A 53 -18.89 4.79 21.38
CA LEU A 53 -17.61 4.66 20.65
C LEU A 53 -16.55 5.38 21.49
N MET A 54 -15.34 4.81 21.63
CA MET A 54 -14.26 5.47 22.36
C MET A 54 -13.67 6.65 21.56
N ASP A 55 -13.48 7.77 22.25
CA ASP A 55 -12.85 9.00 21.75
C ASP A 55 -11.34 9.01 22.13
N PRO A 56 -10.41 9.01 21.16
CA PRO A 56 -8.97 8.92 21.43
C PRO A 56 -8.34 10.33 21.57
N SER A 57 -8.72 11.09 22.61
CA SER A 57 -8.26 12.49 22.75
C SER A 57 -7.88 12.94 24.17
N GLN A 58 -7.27 12.05 24.99
CA GLN A 58 -6.63 12.46 26.25
C GLN A 58 -5.21 11.88 26.41
N ILE A 59 -4.21 12.63 25.93
CA ILE A 59 -2.81 12.53 26.39
C ILE A 59 -2.31 13.96 26.61
N CYS A 60 -1.90 14.28 27.85
CA CYS A 60 -1.32 15.57 28.20
C CYS A 60 0.17 15.41 28.47
N PHE A 61 1.02 16.21 27.83
CA PHE A 61 2.47 16.19 28.03
C PHE A 61 2.92 17.45 28.80
N CYS A 62 3.51 17.26 29.98
CA CYS A 62 4.28 18.29 30.66
C CYS A 62 5.78 18.02 30.51
N CYS A 63 6.55 19.06 30.18
CA CYS A 63 8.00 18.98 30.01
C CYS A 63 8.68 19.64 31.22
N THR A 64 9.56 18.89 31.91
CA THR A 64 10.42 19.42 32.97
C THR A 64 11.89 19.36 32.55
N THR A 65 12.68 20.32 33.01
CA THR A 65 13.97 20.74 32.44
C THR A 65 15.16 19.77 32.63
N THR A 66 14.92 18.52 33.00
CA THR A 66 15.96 17.50 33.25
C THR A 66 15.69 16.18 32.51
N GLY A 67 15.55 16.26 31.19
CA GLY A 67 15.97 15.23 30.21
C GLY A 67 15.48 13.78 30.39
N THR A 68 14.44 13.52 31.18
CA THR A 68 13.97 12.17 31.52
C THR A 68 12.48 12.06 31.25
N LEU A 69 12.10 11.18 30.32
CA LEU A 69 10.71 11.03 29.89
C LEU A 69 10.03 9.89 30.66
N VAL A 70 9.21 10.25 31.64
CA VAL A 70 8.45 9.31 32.46
C VAL A 70 7.02 9.19 31.92
N LEU A 71 6.63 7.99 31.50
CA LEU A 71 5.23 7.67 31.20
C LEU A 71 4.48 7.42 32.51
N VAL A 72 3.61 8.34 32.89
CA VAL A 72 2.65 8.15 33.99
C VAL A 72 1.34 7.62 33.38
N PHE A 73 0.94 6.42 33.79
CA PHE A 73 -0.40 5.90 33.51
C PHE A 73 -1.29 6.17 34.71
N ASP A 74 -2.39 6.90 34.51
CA ASP A 74 -3.41 7.08 35.54
C ASP A 74 -4.25 5.81 35.63
N ILE A 75 -4.04 5.00 36.67
CA ILE A 75 -4.80 3.78 36.91
C ILE A 75 -6.09 4.15 37.64
N GLY A 76 -7.12 4.48 36.87
CA GLY A 76 -8.48 4.59 37.37
C GLY A 76 -8.96 3.23 37.90
N TYR A 77 -9.09 3.11 39.22
CA TYR A 77 -9.70 1.94 39.86
C TYR A 77 -11.16 1.80 39.44
N LEU A 78 -11.49 0.71 38.72
CA LEU A 78 -12.87 0.29 38.51
C LEU A 78 -13.19 -0.87 39.46
N SER A 79 -14.06 -0.62 40.45
CA SER A 79 -14.52 -1.66 41.38
C SER A 79 -15.52 -2.60 40.69
N VAL A 80 -15.13 -3.87 40.51
CA VAL A 80 -16.03 -4.92 40.00
C VAL A 80 -16.61 -5.70 41.17
N THR A 81 -17.89 -5.50 41.46
CA THR A 81 -18.69 -6.37 42.33
C THR A 81 -19.40 -7.45 41.51
N PRO A 82 -19.31 -8.75 41.87
CA PRO A 82 -19.96 -9.82 41.13
C PRO A 82 -21.46 -9.93 41.46
N PRO A 83 -22.32 -10.37 40.53
CA PRO A 83 -23.70 -10.74 40.84
C PRO A 83 -23.75 -12.12 41.53
N LEU A 84 -24.46 -12.19 42.65
CA LEU A 84 -24.78 -13.43 43.37
C LEU A 84 -26.06 -14.06 42.83
N PHE A 85 -26.11 -15.40 42.81
CA PHE A 85 -27.23 -16.22 42.36
C PHE A 85 -27.83 -16.99 43.55
N GLN A 86 -29.11 -16.74 43.88
CA GLN A 86 -30.04 -17.58 44.70
C GLN A 86 -31.39 -16.83 44.76
N SER A 87 -32.52 -17.30 44.22
CA SER A 87 -33.39 -18.46 44.56
C SER A 87 -34.57 -18.07 45.48
N LEU A 88 -35.81 -18.22 44.98
CA LEU A 88 -37.08 -18.67 45.64
C LEU A 88 -37.40 -18.18 47.08
N GLU A 89 -38.61 -17.75 47.52
CA GLU A 89 -40.00 -17.91 47.01
C GLU A 89 -40.93 -16.83 47.68
N PRO A 90 -42.24 -16.99 48.01
CA PRO A 90 -43.39 -16.44 47.26
C PRO A 90 -44.32 -15.43 47.99
N LEU A 91 -45.20 -14.77 47.20
CA LEU A 91 -46.53 -14.17 47.53
C LEU A 91 -46.66 -13.10 48.64
N PRO A 92 -47.60 -12.17 48.44
CA PRO A 92 -48.61 -11.94 49.48
C PRO A 92 -50.05 -11.92 48.95
N ALA A 93 -51.01 -12.23 49.82
CA ALA A 93 -52.45 -12.13 49.55
C ALA A 93 -53.14 -11.28 50.63
N SER A 94 -53.80 -10.18 50.23
CA SER A 94 -54.95 -9.55 50.91
C SER A 94 -55.32 -8.21 50.27
N GLY A 95 -56.62 -7.97 50.00
CA GLY A 95 -57.20 -6.63 49.80
C GLY A 95 -57.56 -5.96 51.15
N PRO A 96 -58.43 -4.92 51.20
CA PRO A 96 -59.37 -4.47 50.15
C PRO A 96 -59.43 -2.95 49.86
N ASP A 97 -60.20 -2.61 48.82
CA ASP A 97 -60.99 -1.38 48.53
C ASP A 97 -60.47 0.04 48.86
N PHE A 98 -60.45 0.91 47.84
CA PHE A 98 -61.42 2.03 47.69
C PHE A 98 -61.32 2.66 46.28
N GLY A 99 -62.47 2.86 45.62
CA GLY A 99 -62.54 3.11 44.16
C GLY A 99 -62.24 4.52 43.63
N GLY A 100 -62.32 4.67 42.30
CA GLY A 100 -62.48 5.97 41.65
C GLY A 100 -61.87 6.14 40.24
N LEU A 101 -62.68 5.89 39.21
CA LEU A 101 -62.71 6.60 37.90
C LEU A 101 -61.42 6.77 37.06
N GLY A 102 -61.44 6.26 35.84
CA GLY A 102 -60.53 6.70 34.76
C GLY A 102 -60.38 5.65 33.64
N GLU A 103 -61.18 5.76 32.57
CA GLU A 103 -60.89 5.06 31.32
C GLU A 103 -59.81 5.82 30.54
N GLU A 104 -58.64 5.21 30.35
CA GLU A 104 -57.83 5.44 29.16
C GLU A 104 -57.48 4.07 28.57
N ALA A 105 -57.92 3.82 27.33
CA ALA A 105 -57.64 2.59 26.62
C ALA A 105 -56.22 2.65 26.04
N GLU A 106 -55.26 1.95 26.66
CA GLU A 106 -53.96 1.71 26.05
C GLU A 106 -54.14 0.92 24.74
N PHE A 107 -53.90 1.59 23.62
CA PHE A 107 -53.64 0.91 22.36
C PHE A 107 -52.29 0.19 22.49
N VAL A 108 -52.34 -1.12 22.71
CA VAL A 108 -51.16 -1.98 22.57
C VAL A 108 -50.78 -1.97 21.08
N GLU A 109 -49.75 -1.20 20.72
CA GLU A 109 -49.07 -1.37 19.45
C GLU A 109 -48.46 -2.78 19.43
N VAL A 110 -49.13 -3.68 18.72
CA VAL A 110 -48.58 -5.01 18.41
C VAL A 110 -47.37 -4.77 17.51
N GLU A 111 -46.15 -4.95 18.04
CA GLU A 111 -44.97 -5.01 17.19
C GLU A 111 -45.23 -6.05 16.09
N PRO A 112 -45.04 -5.70 14.80
CA PRO A 112 -45.31 -6.63 13.73
C PRO A 112 -44.36 -7.82 13.88
N GLU A 113 -44.92 -8.99 14.21
CA GLU A 113 -44.18 -10.24 14.28
C GLU A 113 -43.30 -10.36 13.03
N ALA A 114 -42.00 -10.61 13.24
CA ALA A 114 -41.05 -10.74 12.15
C ALA A 114 -41.38 -11.99 11.32
N LYS A 115 -42.30 -11.83 10.37
CA LYS A 115 -42.64 -12.85 9.38
C LYS A 115 -41.36 -13.21 8.65
N GLN A 116 -40.80 -14.37 9.02
CA GLN A 116 -39.83 -15.05 8.18
C GLN A 116 -40.59 -15.60 6.97
N GLU A 117 -40.90 -14.70 6.03
CA GLU A 117 -41.22 -15.10 4.67
C GLU A 117 -39.97 -15.78 4.12
N ILE A 118 -40.01 -17.12 4.12
CA ILE A 118 -39.11 -17.92 3.31
C ILE A 118 -39.35 -17.42 1.88
N LEU A 119 -38.37 -16.71 1.32
CA LEU A 119 -38.41 -16.24 -0.06
C LEU A 119 -38.46 -17.46 -0.98
N GLU A 120 -39.69 -17.91 -1.28
CA GLU A 120 -39.93 -18.92 -2.29
C GLU A 120 -39.24 -18.47 -3.58
N ASN A 121 -38.47 -19.38 -4.17
CA ASN A 121 -37.74 -19.11 -5.40
C ASN A 121 -38.74 -19.03 -6.56
N LYS A 122 -39.41 -17.89 -6.68
CA LYS A 122 -40.36 -17.56 -7.75
C LYS A 122 -39.63 -17.30 -9.06
N ASP A 123 -40.23 -17.77 -10.14
CA ASP A 123 -39.80 -17.51 -11.50
C ASP A 123 -40.21 -16.08 -11.89
N VAL A 124 -39.22 -15.25 -12.21
CA VAL A 124 -39.36 -13.81 -12.44
C VAL A 124 -38.52 -13.39 -13.64
N VAL A 125 -38.98 -12.36 -14.35
CA VAL A 125 -38.32 -11.85 -15.55
C VAL A 125 -37.97 -10.38 -15.35
N VAL A 126 -36.71 -10.02 -15.57
CA VAL A 126 -36.28 -8.62 -15.57
C VAL A 126 -36.75 -7.98 -16.88
N GLN A 127 -37.67 -7.00 -16.78
CA GLN A 127 -38.17 -6.25 -17.94
C GLN A 127 -37.29 -5.03 -18.22
N HIS A 128 -37.20 -4.12 -17.26
CA HIS A 128 -36.40 -2.91 -17.40
C HIS A 128 -35.21 -2.89 -16.44
N VAL A 129 -34.14 -2.22 -16.88
CA VAL A 129 -33.00 -1.90 -16.04
C VAL A 129 -32.76 -0.40 -16.15
N HIS A 130 -32.95 0.30 -15.05
CA HIS A 130 -32.80 1.75 -14.95
C HIS A 130 -31.44 2.11 -14.33
N PHE A 131 -30.93 3.29 -14.68
CA PHE A 131 -29.63 3.78 -14.24
C PHE A 131 -29.72 5.25 -13.86
N ASP A 132 -29.68 5.52 -12.56
CA ASP A 132 -29.82 6.87 -12.01
C ASP A 132 -28.45 7.41 -11.57
N GLY A 133 -28.20 8.70 -11.86
CA GLY A 133 -26.93 9.36 -11.54
C GLY A 133 -25.83 9.22 -12.60
N LEU A 134 -26.13 8.63 -13.76
CA LEU A 134 -25.27 8.75 -14.95
C LEU A 134 -25.23 10.19 -15.47
N GLY A 135 -24.05 10.64 -15.90
CA GLY A 135 -23.91 11.99 -16.48
C GLY A 135 -22.77 12.16 -17.49
N ARG A 136 -21.76 11.28 -17.46
CA ARG A 136 -20.65 11.29 -18.45
C ARG A 136 -20.36 9.90 -19.02
N THR A 137 -20.70 8.85 -18.27
CA THR A 137 -20.57 7.47 -18.70
C THR A 137 -21.57 7.19 -19.81
N LYS A 138 -21.14 6.47 -20.84
CA LYS A 138 -21.99 6.08 -21.96
C LYS A 138 -22.67 4.75 -21.69
N ASP A 139 -23.84 4.56 -22.26
CA ASP A 139 -24.63 3.35 -22.08
C ASP A 139 -23.92 2.11 -22.66
N ASP A 140 -23.07 2.30 -23.68
CA ASP A 140 -22.37 1.20 -24.36
C ASP A 140 -21.44 0.39 -23.45
N ILE A 141 -20.72 1.02 -22.52
CA ILE A 141 -19.89 0.30 -21.54
C ILE A 141 -20.74 -0.35 -20.46
N ILE A 142 -21.87 0.26 -20.08
CA ILE A 142 -22.76 -0.21 -19.00
C ILE A 142 -23.55 -1.44 -19.45
N MET A 143 -24.15 -1.39 -20.65
CA MET A 143 -24.88 -2.48 -21.27
C MET A 143 -24.07 -3.78 -21.35
N CYS A 144 -22.75 -3.68 -21.61
CA CYS A 144 -21.86 -4.84 -21.62
C CYS A 144 -21.65 -5.48 -20.23
N GLU A 145 -21.67 -4.72 -19.13
CA GLU A 145 -21.47 -5.27 -17.79
C GLU A 145 -22.77 -5.86 -17.20
N ILE A 146 -23.93 -5.24 -17.49
CA ILE A 146 -25.26 -5.66 -17.00
C ILE A 146 -25.92 -6.77 -17.82
N GLY A 147 -25.40 -7.10 -19.02
CA GLY A 147 -26.05 -8.05 -19.94
C GLY A 147 -26.29 -9.47 -19.39
N ASP A 148 -25.78 -9.79 -18.20
CA ASP A 148 -26.07 -11.04 -17.48
C ASP A 148 -27.29 -10.96 -16.54
N VAL A 149 -27.77 -9.75 -16.19
CA VAL A 149 -28.95 -9.52 -15.35
C VAL A 149 -30.22 -9.91 -16.11
N PHE A 150 -30.35 -9.48 -17.37
CA PHE A 150 -31.44 -9.85 -18.29
C PHE A 150 -31.56 -11.36 -18.59
N LYS A 151 -30.56 -12.18 -18.21
CA LYS A 151 -30.57 -13.64 -18.42
C LYS A 151 -31.09 -14.42 -17.21
N ALA A 152 -31.30 -13.75 -16.07
CA ALA A 152 -31.78 -14.37 -14.86
C ALA A 152 -33.24 -14.81 -15.00
N LYS A 153 -33.59 -15.97 -14.41
CA LYS A 153 -34.95 -16.53 -14.46
C LYS A 153 -35.68 -16.59 -13.13
N ASN A 154 -34.92 -16.48 -12.04
CA ASN A 154 -35.39 -16.74 -10.68
C ASN A 154 -34.99 -15.57 -9.78
N LEU A 155 -35.77 -15.26 -8.73
CA LEU A 155 -35.50 -14.11 -7.85
C LEU A 155 -34.09 -14.17 -7.20
N ILE A 156 -33.67 -15.35 -6.77
CA ILE A 156 -32.32 -15.59 -6.21
C ILE A 156 -31.23 -15.33 -7.28
N GLU A 157 -31.51 -15.68 -8.54
CA GLU A 157 -30.59 -15.42 -9.64
C GLU A 157 -30.53 -13.93 -10.00
N VAL A 158 -31.66 -13.22 -10.01
CA VAL A 158 -31.68 -11.76 -10.22
C VAL A 158 -30.84 -11.07 -9.14
N MET A 159 -31.09 -11.36 -7.85
CA MET A 159 -30.30 -10.77 -6.75
C MET A 159 -28.80 -11.05 -6.90
N ARG A 160 -28.41 -12.30 -7.21
CA ARG A 160 -27.01 -12.68 -7.44
C ARG A 160 -26.41 -11.96 -8.65
N LYS A 161 -27.14 -11.90 -9.78
CA LYS A 161 -26.66 -11.27 -11.02
C LYS A 161 -26.56 -9.76 -10.91
N SER A 162 -27.48 -9.10 -10.21
CA SER A 162 -27.37 -7.67 -9.93
C SER A 162 -26.23 -7.37 -8.96
N HIS A 163 -25.92 -8.26 -8.01
CA HIS A 163 -24.72 -8.13 -7.17
C HIS A 163 -23.41 -8.34 -7.97
N GLU A 164 -23.37 -9.34 -8.86
CA GLU A 164 -22.25 -9.53 -9.80
C GLU A 164 -22.06 -8.31 -10.71
N ALA A 165 -23.14 -7.73 -11.24
CA ALA A 165 -23.11 -6.51 -12.05
C ALA A 165 -22.61 -5.29 -11.25
N ARG A 166 -23.10 -5.11 -10.01
CA ARG A 166 -22.61 -4.09 -9.08
C ARG A 166 -21.11 -4.20 -8.85
N GLU A 167 -20.60 -5.41 -8.62
CA GLU A 167 -19.15 -5.64 -8.51
C GLU A 167 -18.40 -5.28 -9.78
N LYS A 168 -18.88 -5.68 -10.97
CA LYS A 168 -18.28 -5.33 -12.26
C LYS A 168 -18.20 -3.80 -12.43
N LEU A 169 -19.30 -3.09 -12.17
CA LEU A 169 -19.38 -1.62 -12.25
C LEU A 169 -18.41 -0.93 -11.28
N LEU A 170 -18.29 -1.43 -10.03
CA LEU A 170 -17.29 -0.92 -9.09
C LEU A 170 -15.85 -1.21 -9.55
N ARG A 171 -15.58 -2.40 -10.13
CA ARG A 171 -14.26 -2.76 -10.68
C ARG A 171 -13.83 -1.86 -11.85
N LEU A 172 -14.77 -1.33 -12.64
CA LEU A 172 -14.46 -0.31 -13.66
C LEU A 172 -13.75 0.90 -13.04
N GLY A 173 -13.98 1.22 -11.76
CA GLY A 173 -13.34 2.33 -11.06
C GLY A 173 -13.68 3.68 -11.67
N ILE A 174 -14.94 3.85 -12.10
CA ILE A 174 -15.55 5.10 -12.58
C ILE A 174 -16.65 5.60 -11.63
N PHE A 175 -17.19 4.72 -10.78
CA PHE A 175 -18.20 5.04 -9.78
C PHE A 175 -17.57 5.05 -8.37
N ARG A 176 -18.05 5.95 -7.52
CA ARG A 176 -17.74 6.00 -6.08
C ARG A 176 -18.58 5.01 -5.29
N GLN A 177 -19.83 4.86 -5.72
CA GLN A 177 -20.87 4.04 -5.09
C GLN A 177 -21.80 3.56 -6.20
N VAL A 178 -22.29 2.35 -6.06
CA VAL A 178 -23.26 1.67 -6.93
C VAL A 178 -24.15 0.90 -5.99
N ASP A 179 -25.42 1.26 -5.93
CA ASP A 179 -26.44 0.54 -5.17
C ASP A 179 -27.49 -0.02 -6.12
N VAL A 180 -28.25 -1.00 -5.65
CA VAL A 180 -29.15 -1.81 -6.47
C VAL A 180 -30.49 -1.89 -5.77
N LEU A 181 -31.52 -1.40 -6.43
CA LEU A 181 -32.92 -1.55 -6.06
C LEU A 181 -33.57 -2.55 -7.01
N ILE A 182 -34.45 -3.40 -6.50
CA ILE A 182 -35.17 -4.42 -7.26
C ILE A 182 -36.63 -4.29 -6.85
N ASP A 183 -37.43 -3.76 -7.76
CA ASP A 183 -38.84 -3.47 -7.55
C ASP A 183 -39.72 -4.27 -8.53
N THR A 184 -41.00 -4.42 -8.22
CA THR A 184 -41.98 -5.01 -9.14
C THR A 184 -42.38 -3.99 -10.20
N CYS A 185 -42.45 -4.40 -11.47
CA CYS A 185 -42.91 -3.54 -12.56
C CYS A 185 -44.31 -2.95 -12.27
N GLN A 186 -44.50 -1.66 -12.56
CA GLN A 186 -45.79 -0.97 -12.42
C GLN A 186 -46.19 -0.31 -13.74
N GLY A 187 -47.37 -0.63 -14.26
CA GLY A 187 -47.91 -0.06 -15.51
C GLY A 187 -48.78 -1.05 -16.27
N ASP A 188 -49.43 -0.58 -17.34
CA ASP A 188 -50.37 -1.40 -18.14
C ASP A 188 -49.67 -2.52 -18.93
N ASP A 189 -48.39 -2.33 -19.28
CA ASP A 189 -47.56 -3.32 -19.99
C ASP A 189 -46.80 -4.29 -19.05
N ALA A 190 -46.94 -4.14 -17.73
CA ALA A 190 -46.16 -4.90 -16.74
C ALA A 190 -46.60 -6.38 -16.66
N LEU A 191 -45.69 -7.32 -16.99
CA LEU A 191 -45.94 -8.75 -16.68
C LEU A 191 -46.10 -8.96 -15.16
N PRO A 192 -47.01 -9.86 -14.72
CA PRO A 192 -47.28 -10.11 -13.29
C PRO A 192 -46.11 -10.76 -12.52
N ASN A 193 -45.08 -11.26 -13.21
CA ASN A 193 -43.81 -11.71 -12.64
C ASN A 193 -42.62 -10.84 -13.10
N GLY A 194 -42.91 -9.61 -13.49
CA GLY A 194 -41.96 -8.59 -13.88
C GLY A 194 -41.19 -7.98 -12.71
N LEU A 195 -39.88 -7.84 -12.89
CA LEU A 195 -39.04 -7.02 -12.02
C LEU A 195 -38.34 -5.93 -12.82
N ASP A 196 -38.24 -4.76 -12.22
CA ASP A 196 -37.38 -3.67 -12.68
C ASP A 196 -36.19 -3.55 -11.73
N VAL A 197 -34.99 -3.40 -12.31
CA VAL A 197 -33.74 -3.29 -11.54
C VAL A 197 -33.15 -1.91 -11.74
N THR A 198 -33.16 -1.09 -10.69
CA THR A 198 -32.62 0.27 -10.73
C THR A 198 -31.23 0.30 -10.09
N PHE A 199 -30.24 0.74 -10.86
CA PHE A 199 -28.88 0.97 -10.38
C PHE A 199 -28.69 2.46 -10.05
N GLU A 200 -28.68 2.80 -8.76
CA GLU A 200 -28.31 4.14 -8.30
C GLU A 200 -26.78 4.25 -8.27
N VAL A 201 -26.20 5.15 -9.09
CA VAL A 201 -24.74 5.28 -9.23
C VAL A 201 -24.25 6.70 -8.99
N MET A 202 -23.14 6.83 -8.28
CA MET A 202 -22.42 8.11 -8.14
C MET A 202 -21.11 8.07 -8.93
N GLU A 203 -21.04 8.78 -10.05
CA GLU A 203 -19.81 8.94 -10.83
C GLU A 203 -18.67 9.60 -10.01
N LEU A 204 -17.42 9.20 -10.28
CA LEU A 204 -16.24 9.86 -9.75
C LEU A 204 -16.03 11.26 -10.35
N ARG A 205 -15.38 12.14 -9.57
CA ARG A 205 -15.00 13.48 -10.03
C ARG A 205 -14.07 13.40 -11.23
N ARG A 206 -14.26 14.30 -12.21
CA ARG A 206 -13.52 14.36 -13.49
C ARG A 206 -11.99 14.37 -13.32
N LEU A 207 -11.51 14.96 -12.23
CA LEU A 207 -10.11 15.01 -11.83
C LEU A 207 -10.02 14.65 -10.34
N THR A 208 -9.11 13.73 -10.02
CA THR A 208 -8.77 13.34 -8.65
C THR A 208 -7.26 13.51 -8.47
N GLY A 209 -6.88 14.39 -7.53
CA GLY A 209 -5.49 14.51 -7.08
C GLY A 209 -5.19 13.53 -5.95
N SER A 210 -3.96 13.04 -5.93
CA SER A 210 -3.41 12.21 -4.86
C SER A 210 -1.98 12.67 -4.58
N TYR A 211 -1.61 12.73 -3.30
CA TYR A 211 -0.24 12.92 -2.86
C TYR A 211 0.08 11.77 -1.90
N ASN A 212 1.16 11.06 -2.16
CA ASN A 212 1.62 9.95 -1.33
C ASN A 212 3.08 10.20 -0.98
N THR A 213 3.42 10.11 0.30
CA THR A 213 4.82 10.10 0.74
C THR A 213 5.18 8.71 1.23
N MET A 214 6.18 8.09 0.60
CA MET A 214 6.66 6.77 0.99
C MET A 214 8.02 6.95 1.67
N VAL A 215 8.10 6.61 2.96
CA VAL A 215 9.38 6.44 3.67
C VAL A 215 9.72 4.96 3.61
N GLY A 216 10.09 4.53 2.41
CA GLY A 216 10.46 3.17 2.14
C GLY A 216 11.93 3.01 2.45
N ASN A 217 12.25 2.11 3.39
CA ASN A 217 13.51 1.40 3.28
C ASN A 217 14.70 2.43 3.37
N ASN A 218 14.87 3.30 4.38
CA ASN A 218 15.85 4.46 4.37
C ASN A 218 15.66 5.59 3.32
N GLU A 219 14.87 5.46 2.26
CA GLU A 219 14.66 6.54 1.28
C GLU A 219 13.25 7.13 1.38
N GLY A 220 13.17 8.45 1.22
CA GLY A 220 11.92 9.15 1.05
C GLY A 220 11.65 9.37 -0.43
N SER A 221 10.46 8.99 -0.89
CA SER A 221 9.91 9.46 -2.16
C SER A 221 8.57 10.14 -1.95
N MET A 222 8.33 11.20 -2.71
CA MET A 222 7.05 11.88 -2.81
C MET A 222 6.46 11.60 -4.19
N VAL A 223 5.28 10.98 -4.23
CA VAL A 223 4.53 10.68 -5.44
C VAL A 223 3.31 11.59 -5.51
N LEU A 224 3.29 12.48 -6.50
CA LEU A 224 2.14 13.30 -6.86
C LEU A 224 1.44 12.64 -8.05
N GLY A 225 0.17 12.28 -7.89
CA GLY A 225 -0.62 11.60 -8.91
C GLY A 225 -1.89 12.38 -9.25
N LEU A 226 -2.07 12.74 -10.52
CA LEU A 226 -3.32 13.28 -11.06
C LEU A 226 -4.01 12.19 -11.87
N LYS A 227 -5.21 11.79 -11.45
CA LYS A 227 -6.02 10.74 -12.09
C LYS A 227 -7.26 11.42 -12.73
N LEU A 228 -7.43 11.25 -14.04
CA LEU A 228 -8.60 11.67 -14.83
C LEU A 228 -9.44 10.42 -15.16
N PRO A 229 -10.36 10.00 -14.28
CA PRO A 229 -11.22 8.85 -14.54
C PRO A 229 -12.31 9.18 -15.57
N ASN A 230 -12.64 8.18 -16.38
CA ASN A 230 -13.71 8.22 -17.37
C ASN A 230 -13.59 9.42 -18.32
N LEU A 231 -12.48 9.52 -19.06
CA LEU A 231 -12.19 10.69 -19.89
C LEU A 231 -13.21 10.86 -21.05
N LEU A 232 -13.48 9.79 -21.81
CA LEU A 232 -14.34 9.78 -22.99
C LEU A 232 -15.71 9.13 -22.77
N GLY A 233 -16.04 8.77 -21.53
CA GLY A 233 -17.28 8.11 -21.12
C GLY A 233 -17.27 6.58 -21.20
N ARG A 234 -16.17 5.94 -21.60
CA ARG A 234 -16.07 4.47 -21.75
C ARG A 234 -15.01 3.86 -20.81
N ALA A 235 -14.96 4.37 -19.58
CA ALA A 235 -14.02 3.94 -18.54
C ALA A 235 -12.52 4.11 -18.87
N GLU A 236 -12.17 4.93 -19.87
CA GLU A 236 -10.77 5.33 -20.08
C GLU A 236 -10.26 6.15 -18.89
N LYS A 237 -9.03 5.86 -18.46
CA LYS A 237 -8.35 6.56 -17.36
C LYS A 237 -7.05 7.13 -17.88
N VAL A 238 -6.82 8.43 -17.69
CA VAL A 238 -5.50 9.03 -17.86
C VAL A 238 -4.93 9.28 -16.47
N THR A 239 -3.70 8.83 -16.22
CA THR A 239 -2.99 9.11 -14.98
C THR A 239 -1.65 9.76 -15.28
N PHE A 240 -1.42 10.93 -14.69
CA PHE A 240 -0.12 11.57 -14.65
C PHE A 240 0.47 11.32 -13.27
N GLN A 241 1.72 10.87 -13.21
CA GLN A 241 2.45 10.58 -11.99
C GLN A 241 3.81 11.26 -12.03
N PHE A 242 4.15 11.95 -10.95
CA PHE A 242 5.47 12.51 -10.71
C PHE A 242 6.00 11.97 -9.39
N SER A 243 7.09 11.20 -9.45
CA SER A 243 7.79 10.67 -8.29
C SER A 243 9.11 11.41 -8.12
N TYR A 244 9.33 11.99 -6.95
CA TYR A 244 10.59 12.59 -6.54
C TYR A 244 11.16 11.83 -5.34
N GLY A 245 12.16 10.99 -5.59
CA GLY A 245 12.96 10.30 -4.58
C GLY A 245 14.40 10.82 -4.53
N THR A 246 15.17 10.33 -3.55
CA THR A 246 16.57 10.75 -3.35
C THR A 246 17.54 10.18 -4.38
N LYS A 247 17.26 8.97 -4.89
CA LYS A 247 18.04 8.27 -5.90
C LYS A 247 17.39 8.29 -7.28
N GLU A 248 16.07 8.39 -7.30
CA GLU A 248 15.28 8.16 -8.49
C GLU A 248 14.17 9.20 -8.63
N THR A 249 14.07 9.78 -9.82
CA THR A 249 12.99 10.71 -10.18
C THR A 249 12.29 10.22 -11.42
N SER A 250 10.97 10.09 -11.38
CA SER A 250 10.17 9.68 -12.54
C SER A 250 9.01 10.60 -12.86
N TYR A 251 8.71 10.64 -14.15
CA TYR A 251 7.60 11.33 -14.76
C TYR A 251 6.89 10.28 -15.61
N GLY A 252 5.59 10.06 -15.39
CA GLY A 252 4.81 9.08 -16.11
C GLY A 252 3.47 9.65 -16.54
N LEU A 253 3.10 9.39 -17.79
CA LEU A 253 1.76 9.60 -18.32
C LEU A 253 1.25 8.26 -18.84
N SER A 254 0.18 7.74 -18.24
CA SER A 254 -0.42 6.46 -18.58
C SER A 254 -1.85 6.65 -19.03
N PHE A 255 -2.18 6.13 -20.21
CA PHE A 255 -3.54 5.99 -20.72
C PHE A 255 -3.96 4.52 -20.60
N PHE A 256 -5.03 4.26 -19.86
CA PHE A 256 -5.58 2.92 -19.62
C PHE A 256 -6.99 2.82 -20.23
N LYS A 257 -7.26 1.73 -20.95
CA LYS A 257 -8.58 1.42 -21.52
C LYS A 257 -8.95 -0.06 -21.32
N PRO A 258 -10.04 -0.36 -20.60
CA PRO A 258 -10.56 -1.73 -20.49
C PRO A 258 -11.31 -2.16 -21.76
N GLN A 259 -11.40 -3.47 -21.98
CA GLN A 259 -12.31 -4.03 -22.97
C GLN A 259 -13.74 -4.07 -22.39
N PRO A 260 -14.77 -3.61 -23.13
CA PRO A 260 -16.15 -3.69 -22.68
C PRO A 260 -16.59 -5.13 -22.33
N GLY A 261 -17.25 -5.30 -21.17
CA GLY A 261 -17.73 -6.60 -20.68
C GLY A 261 -16.64 -7.50 -20.10
N ASN A 262 -15.36 -7.09 -20.13
CA ASN A 262 -14.27 -7.82 -19.50
C ASN A 262 -13.13 -6.88 -19.06
N PHE A 263 -13.27 -6.29 -17.87
CA PHE A 263 -12.26 -5.43 -17.24
C PHE A 263 -10.89 -6.12 -17.00
N GLU A 264 -10.84 -7.45 -16.96
CA GLU A 264 -9.58 -8.17 -16.84
C GLU A 264 -8.75 -8.07 -18.13
N ARG A 265 -9.39 -7.88 -19.29
CA ARG A 265 -8.75 -7.52 -20.55
C ARG A 265 -8.63 -6.00 -20.66
N ASN A 266 -7.41 -5.50 -20.81
CA ASN A 266 -7.19 -4.06 -21.02
C ASN A 266 -5.93 -3.77 -21.81
N PHE A 267 -5.94 -2.58 -22.39
CA PHE A 267 -4.85 -1.99 -23.13
C PHE A 267 -4.37 -0.74 -22.39
N SER A 268 -3.05 -0.61 -22.22
CA SER A 268 -2.42 0.54 -21.58
C SER A 268 -1.29 1.08 -22.43
N VAL A 269 -1.16 2.40 -22.51
CA VAL A 269 -0.03 3.08 -23.18
C VAL A 269 0.62 4.01 -22.17
N ASN A 270 1.92 3.81 -21.95
CA ASN A 270 2.70 4.58 -21.01
C ASN A 270 3.77 5.38 -21.75
N LEU A 271 3.89 6.67 -21.44
CA LEU A 271 5.01 7.52 -21.77
C LEU A 271 5.71 7.88 -20.47
N TYR A 272 7.01 7.62 -20.36
CA TYR A 272 7.74 7.87 -19.13
C TYR A 272 9.13 8.46 -19.35
N LYS A 273 9.61 9.16 -18.33
CA LYS A 273 11.01 9.50 -18.12
C LYS A 273 11.40 9.08 -16.71
N VAL A 274 12.45 8.28 -16.58
CA VAL A 274 13.03 7.86 -15.30
C VAL A 274 14.49 8.28 -15.28
N THR A 275 14.96 8.83 -14.17
CA THR A 275 16.39 9.11 -13.93
C THR A 275 16.77 8.46 -12.61
N GLY A 276 17.62 7.43 -12.68
CA GLY A 276 18.07 6.64 -11.53
C GLY A 276 19.57 6.79 -11.27
N GLN A 277 19.96 6.71 -9.99
CA GLN A 277 21.34 6.67 -9.55
C GLN A 277 21.64 5.34 -8.86
N PHE A 278 22.72 4.68 -9.28
CA PHE A 278 23.12 3.35 -8.82
C PHE A 278 24.53 3.41 -8.19
N PRO A 279 24.65 3.73 -6.89
CA PRO A 279 25.95 3.94 -6.23
C PRO A 279 26.82 2.69 -6.09
N TRP A 280 26.28 1.49 -6.34
CA TRP A 280 27.03 0.23 -6.28
C TRP A 280 27.82 -0.05 -7.57
N SER A 281 27.37 0.50 -8.71
CA SER A 281 28.00 0.40 -10.02
C SER A 281 28.57 1.74 -10.50
N SER A 282 28.54 2.77 -9.65
CA SER A 282 28.87 4.17 -9.99
C SER A 282 28.16 4.68 -11.27
N LEU A 283 26.97 4.15 -11.56
CA LEU A 283 26.18 4.43 -12.77
C LEU A 283 25.06 5.44 -12.48
N ARG A 284 24.75 6.28 -13.47
CA ARG A 284 23.54 7.10 -13.57
C ARG A 284 22.85 6.75 -14.88
N GLU A 285 21.60 6.34 -14.80
CA GLU A 285 20.79 5.99 -15.97
C GLU A 285 19.67 7.02 -16.16
N THR A 286 19.36 7.37 -17.40
CA THR A 286 18.20 8.20 -17.72
C THR A 286 17.47 7.64 -18.93
N ASP A 287 16.31 7.06 -18.64
CA ASP A 287 15.46 6.38 -19.58
C ASP A 287 14.31 7.29 -20.00
N ARG A 288 14.05 7.33 -21.30
CA ARG A 288 12.94 8.05 -21.92
C ARG A 288 12.24 7.05 -22.82
N GLY A 289 11.09 6.55 -22.36
CA GLY A 289 10.46 5.37 -22.94
C GLY A 289 8.97 5.54 -23.25
N VAL A 290 8.53 4.78 -24.25
CA VAL A 290 7.11 4.52 -24.53
C VAL A 290 6.89 3.02 -24.46
N SER A 291 5.83 2.60 -23.76
CA SER A 291 5.35 1.21 -23.80
C SER A 291 3.88 1.11 -24.17
N ALA A 292 3.55 0.02 -24.84
CA ALA A 292 2.18 -0.40 -25.13
C ALA A 292 1.97 -1.80 -24.53
N GLU A 293 0.92 -1.96 -23.75
CA GLU A 293 0.72 -3.13 -22.89
C GLU A 293 -0.69 -3.68 -23.05
N TYR A 294 -0.79 -4.99 -23.25
CA TYR A 294 -2.06 -5.70 -23.34
C TYR A 294 -2.11 -6.81 -22.29
N CYS A 295 -3.00 -6.64 -21.32
CA CYS A 295 -3.27 -7.63 -20.28
C CYS A 295 -4.47 -8.49 -20.66
N PHE A 296 -4.38 -9.80 -20.48
CA PHE A 296 -5.50 -10.73 -20.67
C PHE A 296 -5.39 -11.93 -19.72
N PRO A 297 -6.51 -12.37 -19.10
CA PRO A 297 -6.54 -13.61 -18.34
C PRO A 297 -6.59 -14.82 -19.28
N VAL A 298 -5.85 -15.87 -18.92
CA VAL A 298 -5.95 -17.21 -19.52
C VAL A 298 -6.09 -18.21 -18.38
N TRP A 299 -7.24 -18.88 -18.29
CA TRP A 299 -7.54 -19.88 -17.27
C TRP A 299 -7.41 -19.35 -15.83
N ARG A 300 -6.28 -19.58 -15.15
CA ARG A 300 -5.96 -19.05 -13.80
C ARG A 300 -4.74 -18.11 -13.79
N SER A 301 -4.07 -17.93 -14.93
CA SER A 301 -2.94 -17.02 -15.07
C SER A 301 -3.36 -15.70 -15.72
N SER A 302 -2.77 -14.60 -15.25
CA SER A 302 -2.80 -13.32 -15.94
C SER A 302 -1.59 -13.22 -16.87
N HIS A 303 -1.83 -12.95 -18.15
CA HIS A 303 -0.78 -12.73 -19.14
C HIS A 303 -0.73 -11.24 -19.50
N THR A 304 0.47 -10.69 -19.59
CA THR A 304 0.72 -9.32 -20.05
C THR A 304 1.74 -9.36 -21.16
N VAL A 305 1.37 -8.85 -22.33
CA VAL A 305 2.32 -8.62 -23.43
C VAL A 305 2.60 -7.13 -23.48
N LYS A 306 3.88 -6.77 -23.38
CA LYS A 306 4.37 -5.39 -23.40
C LYS A 306 5.33 -5.21 -24.57
N TRP A 307 5.06 -4.26 -25.44
CA TRP A 307 6.08 -3.70 -26.32
C TRP A 307 6.64 -2.42 -25.70
N GLU A 308 7.94 -2.19 -25.85
CA GLU A 308 8.64 -1.07 -25.25
C GLU A 308 9.78 -0.56 -26.15
N GLY A 309 9.80 0.75 -26.38
CA GLY A 309 10.90 1.49 -26.99
C GLY A 309 11.46 2.52 -26.02
N VAL A 310 12.74 2.40 -25.68
CA VAL A 310 13.42 3.24 -24.68
C VAL A 310 14.70 3.84 -25.26
N TRP A 311 14.81 5.16 -25.20
CA TRP A 311 16.09 5.85 -25.33
C TRP A 311 16.73 5.93 -23.95
N ARG A 312 17.84 5.21 -23.78
CA ARG A 312 18.64 5.18 -22.56
C ARG A 312 19.85 6.08 -22.67
N GLU A 313 20.24 6.67 -21.56
CA GLU A 313 21.42 7.52 -21.41
C GLU A 313 22.19 7.07 -20.17
N LEU A 314 23.30 6.38 -20.40
CA LEU A 314 24.19 5.86 -19.37
C LEU A 314 25.31 6.87 -19.13
N GLY A 315 25.49 7.31 -17.89
CA GLY A 315 26.55 8.21 -17.49
C GLY A 315 27.22 7.78 -16.18
N CYS A 316 28.46 8.23 -15.98
CA CYS A 316 29.20 7.97 -14.74
C CYS A 316 28.72 8.90 -13.61
N LEU A 317 28.44 8.33 -12.43
CA LEU A 317 28.11 9.06 -11.21
C LEU A 317 29.36 9.67 -10.54
N SER A 318 30.53 9.01 -10.69
CA SER A 318 31.82 9.45 -10.15
C SER A 318 32.88 9.55 -11.26
N ARG A 319 33.85 10.46 -11.10
CA ARG A 319 35.07 10.49 -11.93
C ARG A 319 35.96 9.26 -11.73
N THR A 320 35.79 8.55 -10.61
CA THR A 320 36.49 7.31 -10.27
C THR A 320 35.73 6.05 -10.68
N ALA A 321 34.67 6.16 -11.49
CA ALA A 321 33.92 5.01 -11.97
C ALA A 321 34.83 4.04 -12.76
N SER A 322 34.55 2.76 -12.68
CA SER A 322 35.34 1.71 -13.32
C SER A 322 35.47 1.91 -14.84
N PHE A 323 36.56 1.43 -15.44
CA PHE A 323 36.75 1.50 -16.89
C PHE A 323 35.60 0.82 -17.66
N ALA A 324 35.04 -0.27 -17.12
CA ALA A 324 33.88 -0.96 -17.71
C ALA A 324 32.64 -0.06 -17.82
N VAL A 325 32.30 0.66 -16.74
CA VAL A 325 31.17 1.59 -16.70
C VAL A 325 31.42 2.81 -17.60
N ARG A 326 32.65 3.33 -17.64
CA ARG A 326 33.06 4.40 -18.55
C ARG A 326 32.97 3.99 -20.02
N LYS A 327 33.30 2.74 -20.36
CA LYS A 327 33.23 2.21 -21.73
C LYS A 327 31.79 2.05 -22.24
N GLU A 328 30.86 1.67 -21.38
CA GLU A 328 29.43 1.53 -21.72
C GLU A 328 28.62 2.83 -21.54
N SER A 329 29.23 3.91 -21.05
CA SER A 329 28.56 5.22 -20.93
C SER A 329 28.28 5.83 -22.31
N GLY A 330 27.05 6.28 -22.55
CA GLY A 330 26.60 6.80 -23.84
C GLY A 330 25.07 6.72 -24.00
N HIS A 331 24.60 6.95 -25.22
CA HIS A 331 23.20 6.72 -25.59
C HIS A 331 23.00 5.32 -26.15
N SER A 332 21.85 4.71 -25.86
CA SER A 332 21.46 3.40 -26.38
C SER A 332 19.95 3.34 -26.60
N LEU A 333 19.53 2.94 -27.80
CA LEU A 333 18.13 2.67 -28.12
C LEU A 333 17.83 1.18 -27.88
N LYS A 334 16.95 0.87 -26.90
CA LYS A 334 16.41 -0.48 -26.70
C LYS A 334 14.99 -0.54 -27.25
N SER A 335 14.73 -1.47 -28.17
CA SER A 335 13.37 -1.92 -28.50
C SER A 335 13.20 -3.35 -28.01
N SER A 336 12.12 -3.63 -27.29
CA SER A 336 11.90 -4.92 -26.63
C SER A 336 10.43 -5.34 -26.66
N LEU A 337 10.22 -6.64 -26.76
CA LEU A 337 8.92 -7.30 -26.59
C LEU A 337 9.01 -8.20 -25.36
N SER A 338 8.18 -7.93 -24.36
CA SER A 338 8.12 -8.67 -23.11
C SER A 338 6.80 -9.42 -22.96
N HIS A 339 6.86 -10.64 -22.43
CA HIS A 339 5.72 -11.45 -22.00
C HIS A 339 5.88 -11.79 -20.52
N ALA A 340 4.91 -11.39 -19.71
CA ALA A 340 4.84 -11.71 -18.29
C ALA A 340 3.61 -12.58 -18.00
N MET A 341 3.84 -13.75 -17.41
CA MET A 341 2.81 -14.67 -16.92
C MET A 341 2.82 -14.66 -15.40
N VAL A 342 1.66 -14.42 -14.79
CA VAL A 342 1.49 -14.44 -13.33
C VAL A 342 0.37 -15.40 -12.94
N LEU A 343 0.69 -16.39 -12.11
CA LEU A 343 -0.25 -17.30 -11.48
C LEU A 343 -0.14 -17.12 -9.96
N ASP A 344 -1.07 -16.39 -9.36
CA ASP A 344 -1.13 -16.20 -7.91
C ASP A 344 -2.32 -16.97 -7.31
N SER A 345 -2.02 -17.92 -6.42
CA SER A 345 -2.98 -18.72 -5.66
C SER A 345 -2.83 -18.51 -4.15
N ARG A 346 -2.10 -17.47 -3.74
CA ARG A 346 -1.85 -17.16 -2.32
C ARG A 346 -3.10 -16.56 -1.67
N ASN A 347 -3.33 -16.93 -0.42
CA ASN A 347 -4.47 -16.41 0.35
C ASN A 347 -4.30 -14.94 0.83
N SER A 348 -3.10 -14.37 0.70
CA SER A 348 -2.81 -12.96 1.01
C SER A 348 -1.51 -12.55 0.32
N SER A 349 -1.46 -11.33 -0.24
CA SER A 349 -0.30 -10.84 -0.99
C SER A 349 0.92 -10.54 -0.09
N ILE A 350 0.69 -10.03 1.13
CA ILE A 350 1.75 -9.52 2.02
C ILE A 350 2.37 -10.61 2.91
N LEU A 351 1.51 -11.38 3.58
CA LEU A 351 1.89 -12.47 4.49
C LEU A 351 1.03 -13.70 4.16
N PRO A 352 1.30 -14.36 3.02
CA PRO A 352 0.64 -15.61 2.64
C PRO A 352 0.83 -16.66 3.74
N ARG A 353 -0.26 -17.33 4.12
CA ARG A 353 -0.25 -18.52 4.99
C ARG A 353 -0.33 -19.82 4.17
N ARG A 354 -0.97 -19.76 3.01
CA ARG A 354 -1.20 -20.90 2.10
C ARG A 354 -1.19 -20.43 0.64
N GLY A 355 -0.79 -21.31 -0.26
CA GLY A 355 -0.84 -21.11 -1.71
C GLY A 355 0.52 -20.78 -2.34
N ALA A 356 0.52 -20.74 -3.67
CA ALA A 356 1.70 -20.57 -4.50
C ALA A 356 1.60 -19.32 -5.38
N LEU A 357 2.75 -18.68 -5.63
CA LEU A 357 2.92 -17.66 -6.66
C LEU A 357 3.95 -18.18 -7.66
N LEU A 358 3.63 -18.11 -8.94
CA LEU A 358 4.59 -18.26 -10.04
C LEU A 358 4.51 -16.99 -10.89
N LYS A 359 5.65 -16.34 -11.12
CA LYS A 359 5.83 -15.34 -12.17
C LYS A 359 6.90 -15.82 -13.14
N VAL A 360 6.67 -15.61 -14.42
CA VAL A 360 7.65 -15.84 -15.49
C VAL A 360 7.63 -14.61 -16.39
N ASN A 361 8.78 -13.97 -16.53
CA ASN A 361 9.02 -12.82 -17.39
C ASN A 361 10.00 -13.22 -18.49
N GLN A 362 9.65 -12.95 -19.73
CA GLN A 362 10.49 -13.18 -20.91
C GLN A 362 10.58 -11.88 -21.69
N GLU A 363 11.78 -11.34 -21.89
CA GLU A 363 12.06 -10.11 -22.65
C GLU A 363 12.95 -10.44 -23.86
N LEU A 364 12.47 -10.13 -25.05
CA LEU A 364 13.21 -10.21 -26.31
C LEU A 364 13.55 -8.80 -26.78
N ALA A 365 14.83 -8.42 -26.70
CA ALA A 365 15.34 -7.12 -27.14
C ALA A 365 16.01 -7.22 -28.52
N GLY A 366 15.90 -6.16 -29.32
CA GLY A 366 16.61 -5.96 -30.58
C GLY A 366 15.95 -6.56 -31.83
N TYR A 367 14.91 -7.40 -31.69
CA TYR A 367 14.19 -7.98 -32.84
C TYR A 367 13.54 -6.92 -33.75
N THR A 368 12.99 -5.87 -33.14
CA THR A 368 12.43 -4.68 -33.82
C THR A 368 13.46 -3.58 -34.10
N GLY A 369 14.75 -3.90 -34.01
CA GLY A 369 15.86 -2.96 -34.14
C GLY A 369 16.33 -2.36 -32.81
N GLY A 370 17.35 -1.50 -32.90
CA GLY A 370 18.01 -0.87 -31.75
C GLY A 370 19.46 -1.33 -31.55
N ASP A 371 20.10 -0.73 -30.55
CA ASP A 371 21.53 -0.92 -30.28
C ASP A 371 21.80 -2.22 -29.51
N VAL A 372 20.81 -2.74 -28.79
CA VAL A 372 20.96 -3.88 -27.87
C VAL A 372 20.06 -5.05 -28.28
N SER A 373 20.61 -6.27 -28.26
CA SER A 373 19.94 -7.50 -28.66
C SER A 373 20.21 -8.63 -27.67
N PHE A 374 19.16 -9.12 -27.00
CA PHE A 374 19.24 -10.24 -26.04
C PHE A 374 17.89 -10.94 -25.88
N ILE A 375 17.93 -12.18 -25.39
CA ILE A 375 16.80 -12.84 -24.71
C ILE A 375 17.09 -12.80 -23.22
N LYS A 376 16.11 -12.38 -22.41
CA LYS A 376 16.22 -12.37 -20.95
C LYS A 376 15.01 -13.09 -20.37
N GLU A 377 15.27 -14.15 -19.62
CA GLU A 377 14.26 -14.89 -18.89
C GLU A 377 14.47 -14.71 -17.39
N ASP A 378 13.40 -14.51 -16.64
CA ASP A 378 13.39 -14.29 -15.20
C ASP A 378 12.14 -14.94 -14.59
N PHE A 379 12.31 -15.71 -13.53
CA PHE A 379 11.21 -16.39 -12.86
C PHE A 379 11.26 -16.25 -11.34
N GLU A 380 10.08 -16.12 -10.74
CA GLU A 380 9.85 -16.10 -9.30
C GLU A 380 8.85 -17.19 -8.92
N LEU A 381 9.25 -18.10 -8.05
CA LEU A 381 8.41 -19.13 -7.46
C LEU A 381 8.36 -18.92 -5.94
N GLN A 382 7.16 -18.80 -5.37
CA GLN A 382 6.94 -18.76 -3.92
C GLN A 382 5.92 -19.82 -3.52
N LEU A 383 6.25 -20.67 -2.55
CA LEU A 383 5.39 -21.73 -2.02
C LEU A 383 5.17 -21.52 -0.52
N ASN A 384 3.92 -21.34 -0.09
CA ASN A 384 3.57 -21.10 1.31
C ASN A 384 2.67 -22.22 1.84
N LYS A 385 3.07 -22.82 2.97
CA LYS A 385 2.32 -23.89 3.64
C LYS A 385 2.27 -23.63 5.15
N GLN A 386 1.06 -23.64 5.69
CA GLN A 386 0.85 -23.61 7.13
C GLN A 386 1.26 -24.96 7.75
N LEU A 387 1.98 -24.89 8.85
CA LEU A 387 2.42 -26.01 9.70
C LEU A 387 1.62 -25.99 11.03
N ILE A 388 2.09 -26.79 11.99
CA ILE A 388 1.54 -26.87 13.35
C ILE A 388 1.81 -25.54 14.10
N PHE A 389 1.01 -25.25 15.14
CA PHE A 389 1.17 -24.09 16.04
C PHE A 389 1.12 -22.71 15.33
N ASP A 390 0.25 -22.56 14.33
CA ASP A 390 0.11 -21.35 13.48
C ASP A 390 1.38 -20.93 12.71
N SER A 391 2.40 -21.79 12.70
CA SER A 391 3.64 -21.54 11.97
C SER A 391 3.38 -21.63 10.45
N VAL A 392 4.12 -20.86 9.66
CA VAL A 392 4.05 -20.86 8.20
C VAL A 392 5.44 -21.07 7.64
N PHE A 393 5.61 -22.13 6.85
CA PHE A 393 6.79 -22.34 6.04
C PHE A 393 6.58 -21.69 4.66
N SER A 394 7.58 -20.95 4.21
CA SER A 394 7.60 -20.26 2.92
C SER A 394 8.93 -20.56 2.24
N ALA A 395 8.90 -21.27 1.11
CA ALA A 395 10.04 -21.41 0.23
C ALA A 395 9.90 -20.41 -0.92
N SER A 396 10.98 -19.73 -1.28
CA SER A 396 11.07 -18.86 -2.45
C SER A 396 12.29 -19.23 -3.30
N LEU A 397 12.14 -19.15 -4.61
CA LEU A 397 13.18 -19.37 -5.60
C LEU A 397 13.04 -18.31 -6.70
N TRP A 398 14.13 -17.60 -6.96
CA TRP A 398 14.29 -16.67 -8.07
C TRP A 398 15.40 -17.20 -8.95
N GLY A 399 15.27 -17.02 -10.26
CA GLY A 399 16.33 -17.33 -11.20
C GLY A 399 16.11 -16.64 -12.53
N GLY A 400 17.20 -16.35 -13.22
CA GLY A 400 17.13 -15.71 -14.51
C GLY A 400 18.42 -15.81 -15.29
N MET A 401 18.28 -15.69 -16.61
CA MET A 401 19.37 -15.80 -17.57
C MET A 401 19.15 -14.79 -18.69
N LEU A 402 20.18 -14.01 -18.98
CA LEU A 402 20.30 -13.14 -20.12
C LEU A 402 21.24 -13.82 -21.11
N VAL A 403 20.83 -13.88 -22.38
CA VAL A 403 21.59 -14.43 -23.49
C VAL A 403 21.66 -13.34 -24.57
N PRO A 404 22.83 -12.73 -24.84
CA PRO A 404 22.96 -11.80 -25.94
C PRO A 404 22.71 -12.50 -27.28
N ILE A 405 22.08 -11.80 -28.22
CA ILE A 405 21.80 -12.30 -29.57
C ILE A 405 22.78 -11.62 -30.54
N GLY A 406 23.53 -12.42 -31.30
CA GLY A 406 24.57 -11.95 -32.21
C GLY A 406 25.85 -11.51 -31.48
N ASP A 407 26.71 -10.78 -32.17
CA ASP A 407 28.06 -10.43 -31.69
C ASP A 407 28.09 -9.25 -30.70
N LYS A 408 26.93 -8.80 -30.20
CA LYS A 408 26.82 -7.67 -29.27
C LYS A 408 26.89 -8.17 -27.81
N PRO A 409 27.79 -7.64 -26.95
CA PRO A 409 27.85 -8.04 -25.55
C PRO A 409 26.63 -7.57 -24.76
N SER A 410 26.34 -8.22 -23.63
CA SER A 410 25.33 -7.77 -22.67
C SER A 410 25.72 -6.41 -22.08
N SER A 411 24.77 -5.48 -21.90
CA SER A 411 25.04 -4.19 -21.24
C SER A 411 24.82 -4.24 -19.72
N ILE A 412 25.62 -3.50 -18.97
CA ILE A 412 25.53 -3.28 -17.51
C ILE A 412 24.12 -2.90 -17.06
N ALA A 413 23.37 -2.17 -17.89
CA ALA A 413 21.97 -1.79 -17.61
C ALA A 413 20.97 -2.95 -17.67
N ASP A 414 21.22 -3.96 -18.51
CA ASP A 414 20.29 -5.09 -18.71
C ASP A 414 20.63 -6.32 -17.85
N ARG A 415 21.86 -6.39 -17.31
CA ARG A 415 22.33 -7.48 -16.43
C ARG A 415 21.56 -7.55 -15.11
N PHE A 416 21.56 -8.73 -14.49
CA PHE A 416 20.98 -8.94 -13.17
C PHE A 416 21.92 -8.48 -12.04
N TYR A 417 21.35 -8.12 -10.90
CA TYR A 417 22.10 -7.69 -9.71
C TYR A 417 21.55 -8.38 -8.45
N LEU A 418 22.42 -8.86 -7.57
CA LEU A 418 22.03 -9.65 -6.40
C LEU A 418 22.58 -9.06 -5.09
N GLY A 419 21.84 -9.24 -3.99
CA GLY A 419 22.18 -8.73 -2.66
C GLY A 419 21.26 -7.60 -2.19
N GLY A 420 20.95 -7.56 -0.89
CA GLY A 420 20.05 -6.58 -0.28
C GLY A 420 18.99 -7.22 0.62
N PRO A 421 18.10 -6.44 1.25
CA PRO A 421 17.12 -6.94 2.22
C PRO A 421 15.99 -7.78 1.58
N THR A 422 15.75 -7.62 0.28
CA THR A 422 14.64 -8.27 -0.46
C THR A 422 15.08 -9.36 -1.43
N SER A 423 16.38 -9.49 -1.70
CA SER A 423 16.98 -10.65 -2.39
C SER A 423 17.73 -11.51 -1.36
N VAL A 424 19.07 -11.55 -1.42
CA VAL A 424 19.89 -12.31 -0.45
C VAL A 424 20.25 -11.40 0.73
N ARG A 425 19.50 -11.55 1.83
CA ARG A 425 19.75 -10.84 3.11
C ARG A 425 21.16 -11.14 3.63
N GLY A 426 21.72 -10.26 4.46
CA GLY A 426 23.10 -10.38 4.97
C GLY A 426 24.18 -9.82 4.03
N PHE A 427 23.82 -9.50 2.78
CA PHE A 427 24.66 -8.77 1.84
C PHE A 427 24.14 -7.34 1.65
N SER A 428 25.02 -6.45 1.22
CA SER A 428 24.65 -5.07 0.89
C SER A 428 23.84 -5.01 -0.40
N MET A 429 23.17 -3.88 -0.66
CA MET A 429 22.40 -3.66 -1.90
C MET A 429 23.27 -3.95 -3.12
N HIS A 430 22.86 -4.93 -3.94
CA HIS A 430 23.47 -5.30 -5.21
C HIS A 430 24.98 -5.60 -5.15
N SER A 431 25.48 -6.05 -3.99
CA SER A 431 26.92 -6.26 -3.73
C SER A 431 27.38 -7.72 -3.87
N VAL A 432 26.64 -8.54 -4.61
CA VAL A 432 27.00 -9.92 -4.95
C VAL A 432 27.13 -10.02 -6.46
N GLY A 433 28.28 -10.49 -6.95
CA GLY A 433 28.52 -10.73 -8.38
C GLY A 433 29.89 -10.25 -8.87
N PRO A 434 30.10 -10.21 -10.20
CA PRO A 434 31.29 -9.65 -10.83
C PRO A 434 31.54 -8.18 -10.47
N GLN A 435 32.81 -7.83 -10.24
CA GLN A 435 33.25 -6.50 -9.83
C GLN A 435 34.44 -6.04 -10.69
N SER A 436 34.56 -4.74 -10.96
CA SER A 436 35.72 -4.13 -11.60
C SER A 436 36.04 -2.80 -10.92
N GLU A 437 37.30 -2.58 -10.55
CA GLU A 437 37.81 -1.34 -9.91
C GLU A 437 37.01 -0.87 -8.67
N GLY A 438 36.23 -1.76 -8.04
CA GLY A 438 35.38 -1.47 -6.88
C GLY A 438 33.87 -1.38 -7.17
N ASP A 439 33.48 -1.24 -8.44
CA ASP A 439 32.08 -1.19 -8.91
C ASP A 439 31.54 -2.59 -9.25
N TYR A 440 30.30 -2.88 -8.85
CA TYR A 440 29.59 -4.11 -9.22
C TYR A 440 28.96 -3.97 -10.61
N LEU A 441 29.26 -4.90 -11.52
CA LEU A 441 28.87 -4.80 -12.94
C LEU A 441 27.61 -5.60 -13.30
N GLY A 442 26.96 -6.23 -12.31
CA GLY A 442 25.91 -7.22 -12.52
C GLY A 442 26.43 -8.51 -13.16
N GLY A 443 25.52 -9.42 -13.49
CA GLY A 443 25.84 -10.65 -14.21
C GLY A 443 24.71 -11.15 -15.11
N GLU A 444 25.03 -12.12 -15.96
CA GLU A 444 24.12 -12.60 -17.01
C GLU A 444 23.20 -13.71 -16.53
N ALA A 445 23.66 -14.56 -15.61
CA ALA A 445 22.85 -15.63 -15.04
C ALA A 445 22.91 -15.61 -13.51
N TYR A 446 21.75 -15.81 -12.89
CA TYR A 446 21.59 -15.77 -11.44
C TYR A 446 20.58 -16.79 -10.95
N TRP A 447 20.75 -17.20 -9.69
CA TRP A 447 19.69 -17.82 -8.92
C TRP A 447 19.78 -17.37 -7.45
N ALA A 448 18.64 -17.33 -6.78
CA ALA A 448 18.55 -17.10 -5.34
C ALA A 448 17.42 -17.94 -4.75
N GLY A 449 17.65 -18.55 -3.59
CA GLY A 449 16.65 -19.31 -2.85
C GLY A 449 16.53 -18.80 -1.42
N GLY A 450 15.32 -18.80 -0.88
CA GLY A 450 15.03 -18.42 0.50
C GLY A 450 14.11 -19.44 1.16
N LEU A 451 14.51 -19.99 2.30
CA LEU A 451 13.64 -20.76 3.18
C LEU A 451 13.29 -19.91 4.39
N HIS A 452 12.00 -19.68 4.61
CA HIS A 452 11.47 -18.87 5.70
C HIS A 452 10.53 -19.70 6.58
N LEU A 453 10.71 -19.62 7.90
CA LEU A 453 9.78 -20.13 8.90
C LEU A 453 9.24 -18.95 9.71
N TYR A 454 7.99 -18.59 9.46
CA TYR A 454 7.25 -17.61 10.27
C TYR A 454 6.60 -18.33 11.45
N THR A 455 6.75 -17.78 12.65
CA THR A 455 6.15 -18.26 13.89
C THR A 455 5.37 -17.14 14.58
N PRO A 456 4.31 -17.46 15.32
CA PRO A 456 3.71 -16.49 16.25
C PRO A 456 4.73 -16.12 17.35
N LEU A 457 4.58 -14.95 17.97
CA LEU A 457 5.39 -14.59 19.14
C LEU A 457 5.23 -15.66 20.25
N PRO A 458 6.32 -16.01 20.97
CA PRO A 458 6.28 -17.02 22.04
C PRO A 458 5.44 -16.57 23.24
N PHE A 459 5.37 -15.26 23.47
CA PHE A 459 4.49 -14.64 24.45
C PHE A 459 3.31 -14.01 23.71
N ARG A 460 2.14 -14.65 23.76
CA ARG A 460 0.90 -14.17 23.12
C ARG A 460 0.07 -13.34 24.12
N PRO A 461 0.01 -12.00 24.01
CA PRO A 461 -0.91 -11.18 24.80
C PRO A 461 -2.35 -11.29 24.25
N GLY A 462 -3.01 -12.42 24.54
CA GLY A 462 -4.40 -12.71 24.12
C GLY A 462 -4.58 -13.04 22.63
N GLN A 463 -5.75 -13.59 22.29
CA GLN A 463 -6.25 -13.63 20.91
C GLN A 463 -6.87 -12.26 20.56
N GLY A 464 -6.71 -11.82 19.32
CA GLY A 464 -7.17 -10.50 18.85
C GLY A 464 -6.36 -9.30 19.35
N GLY A 465 -5.31 -9.52 20.15
CA GLY A 465 -4.45 -8.45 20.67
C GLY A 465 -3.41 -7.96 19.67
N PHE A 466 -2.75 -6.83 20.00
CA PHE A 466 -1.66 -6.21 19.22
C PHE A 466 -0.55 -7.20 18.82
N GLY A 467 -0.33 -8.25 19.61
CA GLY A 467 0.63 -9.32 19.32
C GLY A 467 0.37 -10.11 18.03
N GLU A 468 -0.87 -10.16 17.51
CA GLU A 468 -1.16 -10.86 16.24
C GLU A 468 -0.59 -10.15 15.00
N LEU A 469 -0.30 -8.85 15.11
CA LEU A 469 0.33 -8.08 14.06
C LEU A 469 1.81 -8.48 13.88
N PHE A 470 2.43 -9.05 14.92
CA PHE A 470 3.85 -9.43 14.95
C PHE A 470 4.03 -10.93 14.73
N ARG A 471 5.07 -11.26 13.96
CA ARG A 471 5.53 -12.63 13.74
C ARG A 471 7.03 -12.67 13.81
N THR A 472 7.58 -13.59 14.59
CA THR A 472 9.00 -13.95 14.45
C THR A 472 9.19 -14.69 13.13
N HIS A 473 10.31 -14.46 12.46
CA HIS A 473 10.70 -15.29 11.32
C HIS A 473 12.16 -15.74 11.44
N PHE A 474 12.43 -16.93 10.95
CA PHE A 474 13.77 -17.49 10.79
C PHE A 474 13.98 -17.71 9.30
N PHE A 475 15.19 -17.45 8.79
CA PHE A 475 15.47 -17.58 7.37
C PHE A 475 16.85 -18.14 7.06
N LEU A 476 16.93 -18.84 5.94
CA LEU A 476 18.15 -19.30 5.29
C LEU A 476 18.05 -18.87 3.82
N ASN A 477 18.95 -18.00 3.37
CA ASN A 477 19.01 -17.56 1.98
C ASN A 477 20.32 -18.04 1.34
N ALA A 478 20.25 -18.45 0.08
CA ALA A 478 21.41 -18.77 -0.74
C ALA A 478 21.24 -18.15 -2.14
N GLY A 479 22.34 -17.96 -2.86
CA GLY A 479 22.29 -17.53 -4.26
C GLY A 479 23.66 -17.31 -4.88
N ASN A 480 23.67 -17.14 -6.20
CA ASN A 480 24.86 -16.85 -6.98
C ASN A 480 24.51 -15.99 -8.20
N LEU A 481 25.48 -15.23 -8.69
CA LEU A 481 25.39 -14.36 -9.87
C LEU A 481 26.72 -14.43 -10.63
N CYS A 482 26.68 -14.77 -11.92
CA CYS A 482 27.87 -14.88 -12.76
C CYS A 482 27.61 -14.54 -14.23
N ASN A 483 28.68 -14.28 -14.98
CA ASN A 483 28.66 -14.17 -16.45
C ASN A 483 28.82 -15.55 -17.08
N LEU A 484 28.14 -15.81 -18.19
CA LEU A 484 28.18 -17.10 -18.88
C LEU A 484 29.15 -17.08 -20.07
N ASN A 485 29.84 -18.18 -20.27
CA ASN A 485 30.68 -18.38 -21.44
C ASN A 485 29.86 -19.21 -22.45
N TYR A 486 29.19 -18.56 -23.42
CA TYR A 486 28.24 -19.24 -24.31
C TYR A 486 28.87 -20.29 -25.26
N GLY A 487 30.21 -20.33 -25.37
CA GLY A 487 30.94 -21.42 -26.04
C GLY A 487 31.08 -22.71 -25.20
N GLU A 488 30.77 -22.66 -23.91
CA GLU A 488 30.74 -23.83 -23.02
C GLU A 488 29.33 -24.45 -23.01
N GLY A 489 29.24 -25.78 -22.96
CA GLY A 489 27.94 -26.48 -22.94
C GLY A 489 27.15 -26.26 -21.63
N PRO A 490 25.83 -26.54 -21.60
CA PRO A 490 24.94 -26.19 -20.49
C PRO A 490 25.35 -26.80 -19.13
N LYS A 491 26.05 -27.95 -19.14
CA LYS A 491 26.61 -28.57 -17.92
C LYS A 491 27.65 -27.67 -17.23
N ALA A 492 28.45 -26.93 -18.00
CA ALA A 492 29.43 -25.98 -17.46
C ALA A 492 28.75 -24.75 -16.87
N HIS A 493 27.68 -24.23 -17.51
CA HIS A 493 26.91 -23.11 -16.96
C HIS A 493 26.27 -23.46 -15.60
N ILE A 494 25.63 -24.63 -15.50
CA ILE A 494 25.06 -25.14 -14.24
C ILE A 494 26.16 -25.29 -13.17
N ARG A 495 27.32 -25.82 -13.55
CA ARG A 495 28.48 -25.97 -12.65
C ARG A 495 28.98 -24.62 -12.14
N LYS A 496 29.14 -23.62 -13.02
CA LYS A 496 29.54 -22.24 -12.66
C LYS A 496 28.55 -21.56 -11.72
N LEU A 497 27.24 -21.82 -11.90
CA LEU A 497 26.19 -21.38 -10.99
C LEU A 497 26.23 -22.09 -9.61
N ALA A 498 26.82 -23.28 -9.52
CA ALA A 498 26.92 -24.08 -8.30
C ALA A 498 28.26 -23.95 -7.53
N GLU A 499 29.33 -23.46 -8.16
CA GLU A 499 30.66 -23.37 -7.51
C GLU A 499 30.83 -22.15 -6.58
N CYS A 500 30.12 -21.03 -6.84
CA CYS A 500 30.29 -19.76 -6.10
C CYS A 500 29.09 -19.37 -5.22
N ILE A 501 28.42 -20.35 -4.61
CA ILE A 501 27.21 -20.14 -3.80
C ILE A 501 27.52 -19.30 -2.56
N ARG A 502 26.80 -18.18 -2.43
CA ARG A 502 26.79 -17.34 -1.24
C ARG A 502 25.55 -17.64 -0.42
N TRP A 503 25.69 -17.64 0.90
CA TRP A 503 24.55 -17.95 1.77
C TRP A 503 24.63 -17.26 3.13
N SER A 504 23.46 -17.01 3.69
CA SER A 504 23.25 -16.35 4.97
C SER A 504 22.08 -17.01 5.71
N TYR A 505 22.11 -16.92 7.03
CA TYR A 505 20.96 -17.25 7.85
C TYR A 505 20.69 -16.13 8.85
N GLY A 506 19.50 -16.13 9.44
CA GLY A 506 19.14 -15.09 10.39
C GLY A 506 17.77 -15.28 11.01
N ALA A 507 17.46 -14.33 11.90
CA ALA A 507 16.19 -14.24 12.59
C ALA A 507 15.73 -12.78 12.60
N GLY A 508 14.43 -12.57 12.74
CA GLY A 508 13.85 -11.24 12.70
C GLY A 508 12.41 -11.20 13.18
N ILE A 509 11.86 -9.99 13.19
CA ILE A 509 10.46 -9.73 13.53
C ILE A 509 9.81 -9.04 12.33
N VAL A 510 8.66 -9.56 11.94
CA VAL A 510 7.83 -9.04 10.87
C VAL A 510 6.54 -8.48 11.48
N LEU A 511 6.26 -7.22 11.21
CA LEU A 511 5.04 -6.53 11.63
C LEU A 511 4.14 -6.29 10.41
N ARG A 512 2.91 -6.78 10.47
CA ARG A 512 1.85 -6.58 9.47
C ARG A 512 1.06 -5.31 9.76
N LEU A 513 1.16 -4.31 8.88
CA LEU A 513 0.32 -3.12 8.90
C LEU A 513 -0.88 -3.34 7.97
N GLY A 514 -1.91 -4.01 8.52
CA GLY A 514 -3.16 -4.32 7.83
C GLY A 514 -2.96 -5.13 6.55
N ASN A 515 -3.55 -4.65 5.45
CA ASN A 515 -3.32 -5.16 4.10
C ASN A 515 -2.42 -4.23 3.26
N ILE A 516 -1.77 -3.24 3.86
CA ILE A 516 -1.06 -2.16 3.15
C ILE A 516 0.46 -2.35 3.18
N ALA A 517 1.03 -2.76 4.31
CA ALA A 517 2.47 -2.89 4.43
C ALA A 517 2.94 -4.02 5.36
N ARG A 518 4.19 -4.42 5.15
CA ARG A 518 4.96 -5.35 5.97
C ARG A 518 6.27 -4.68 6.36
N LEU A 519 6.48 -4.54 7.66
CA LEU A 519 7.73 -4.07 8.24
C LEU A 519 8.58 -5.28 8.62
N GLU A 520 9.85 -5.31 8.21
CA GLU A 520 10.82 -6.35 8.61
C GLU A 520 12.00 -5.75 9.36
N LEU A 521 12.33 -6.31 10.53
CA LEU A 521 13.59 -6.07 11.25
C LEU A 521 14.38 -7.38 11.33
N ASN A 522 15.49 -7.45 10.60
CA ASN A 522 16.21 -8.69 10.33
C ASN A 522 17.67 -8.62 10.82
N TYR A 523 18.07 -9.57 11.66
CA TYR A 523 19.46 -9.81 12.06
C TYR A 523 20.05 -10.95 11.20
N CYS A 524 21.16 -10.69 10.52
CA CYS A 524 21.66 -11.52 9.44
C CYS A 524 23.12 -11.92 9.66
N ILE A 525 23.43 -13.21 9.51
CA ILE A 525 24.80 -13.75 9.55
C ILE A 525 25.16 -14.29 8.16
N PRO A 526 25.94 -13.56 7.35
CA PRO A 526 26.45 -14.05 6.08
C PRO A 526 27.64 -15.00 6.29
N MET A 527 27.55 -16.23 5.77
CA MET A 527 28.52 -17.31 5.98
C MET A 527 29.32 -17.60 4.72
N GLY A 528 28.66 -18.04 3.65
CA GLY A 528 29.29 -18.22 2.34
C GLY A 528 29.46 -16.86 1.67
N VAL A 529 30.69 -16.34 1.67
CA VAL A 529 31.01 -15.00 1.13
C VAL A 529 32.28 -15.09 0.30
N GLN A 530 32.28 -14.44 -0.86
CA GLN A 530 33.40 -14.40 -1.81
C GLN A 530 34.23 -13.12 -1.64
N GLY A 531 35.45 -13.13 -2.17
CA GLY A 531 36.30 -11.94 -2.26
C GLY A 531 35.62 -10.84 -3.11
N GLY A 532 35.43 -9.66 -2.53
CA GLY A 532 34.76 -8.52 -3.17
C GLY A 532 33.31 -8.27 -2.71
N ASP A 533 32.66 -9.23 -2.06
CA ASP A 533 31.29 -9.05 -1.54
C ASP A 533 31.26 -8.11 -0.31
N ARG A 534 30.30 -7.18 -0.24
CA ARG A 534 30.08 -6.34 0.97
C ARG A 534 29.00 -6.94 1.89
N LYS A 535 29.43 -7.38 3.08
CA LYS A 535 28.56 -7.93 4.14
C LYS A 535 27.73 -6.83 4.82
N SER A 536 26.53 -7.18 5.30
CA SER A 536 25.70 -6.31 6.16
C SER A 536 25.00 -7.14 7.25
N ALA A 537 25.39 -6.95 8.52
CA ALA A 537 24.88 -7.74 9.65
C ALA A 537 23.48 -7.31 10.13
N LEU A 538 23.14 -6.03 9.96
CA LEU A 538 21.84 -5.46 10.23
C LEU A 538 21.21 -5.02 8.90
N CYS A 539 20.12 -5.65 8.48
CA CYS A 539 19.40 -5.28 7.26
C CYS A 539 18.50 -4.03 7.46
N GLY A 540 19.09 -2.96 7.98
CA GLY A 540 18.51 -1.62 8.13
C GLY A 540 17.41 -1.48 9.20
N PRO A 541 16.94 -0.24 9.46
CA PRO A 541 15.71 0.00 10.20
C PRO A 541 14.49 -0.59 9.46
N PRO A 542 13.38 -0.85 10.18
CA PRO A 542 12.27 -1.65 9.68
C PRO A 542 11.73 -1.10 8.36
N GLY A 543 11.90 -1.88 7.29
CA GLY A 543 11.58 -1.44 5.92
C GLY A 543 10.10 -1.64 5.61
N ILE A 544 9.40 -0.59 5.20
CA ILE A 544 8.02 -0.68 4.66
C ILE A 544 8.08 -1.40 3.31
N VAL A 545 7.79 -2.70 3.30
CA VAL A 545 7.39 -3.45 2.10
C VAL A 545 5.89 -3.19 1.92
N GLY A 546 5.56 -2.15 1.15
CA GLY A 546 4.18 -1.86 0.78
C GLY A 546 3.60 -2.92 -0.18
N ILE A 547 2.28 -2.93 -0.37
CA ILE A 547 1.69 -3.58 -1.54
C ILE A 547 2.32 -2.96 -2.80
N PRO A 548 2.62 -3.74 -3.86
CA PRO A 548 2.57 -3.17 -5.20
C PRO A 548 1.15 -2.64 -5.42
N GLU A 549 1.00 -1.32 -5.54
CA GLU A 549 -0.27 -0.69 -5.95
C GLU A 549 -0.66 -1.31 -7.31
N TRP A 550 -1.92 -1.74 -7.45
CA TRP A 550 -2.42 -2.40 -8.66
C TRP A 550 -2.65 -1.38 -9.80
N SER A 551 -1.61 -0.63 -10.17
CA SER A 551 -1.48 -0.04 -11.50
C SER A 551 -0.96 -1.12 -12.44
N ARG A 552 -1.87 -1.72 -13.22
CA ARG A 552 -1.45 -2.61 -14.32
C ARG A 552 -0.65 -1.78 -15.31
N GLY A 553 0.61 -2.17 -15.49
CA GLY A 553 1.52 -1.64 -16.49
C GLY A 553 2.50 -0.58 -15.99
N VAL A 554 3.45 -1.00 -15.15
CA VAL A 554 4.87 -0.60 -15.22
C VAL A 554 5.68 -1.83 -14.79
N PRO A 555 6.52 -2.45 -15.63
CA PRO A 555 7.53 -3.37 -15.13
C PRO A 555 8.62 -2.53 -14.47
N SER A 556 8.56 -2.46 -13.16
CA SER A 556 9.36 -1.55 -12.36
C SER A 556 10.37 -2.36 -11.53
N PRO A 557 11.69 -2.34 -11.84
CA PRO A 557 12.72 -2.83 -10.92
C PRO A 557 12.94 -1.82 -9.77
N TRP A 558 11.88 -1.51 -9.03
CA TRP A 558 11.84 -0.39 -8.09
C TRP A 558 11.79 -0.88 -6.64
N GLN A 559 12.79 -0.50 -5.85
CA GLN A 559 12.68 -0.41 -4.39
C GLN A 559 13.69 0.60 -3.83
N PRO A 560 13.33 1.44 -2.83
CA PRO A 560 14.17 2.56 -2.40
C PRO A 560 15.31 2.11 -1.44
N ARG A 561 16.37 2.91 -1.19
CA ARG A 561 17.14 3.01 0.11
C ARG A 561 18.23 4.10 0.11
N ALA A 562 18.18 5.09 1.02
CA ALA A 562 19.23 6.12 1.26
C ALA A 562 19.93 5.90 2.64
N HIS A 563 20.30 6.93 3.41
CA HIS A 563 21.56 7.66 3.24
C HIS A 563 22.47 7.45 4.47
N GLN A 564 23.79 7.41 4.27
CA GLN A 564 24.76 7.94 5.24
C GLN A 564 25.96 8.49 4.44
N ARG A 565 26.38 9.73 4.71
CA ARG A 565 27.66 10.26 4.20
C ARG A 565 28.74 9.91 5.21
N SER A 566 29.87 9.41 4.73
CA SER A 566 31.10 9.29 5.52
C SER A 566 31.79 10.65 5.66
N SER A 567 31.96 11.09 6.90
CA SER A 567 33.01 12.02 7.30
C SER A 567 33.67 11.42 8.53
N ALA A 568 34.96 11.15 8.45
CA ALA A 568 35.67 10.50 9.54
C ALA A 568 35.88 11.48 10.71
N LEU A 569 35.46 11.09 11.91
CA LEU A 569 36.07 11.52 13.17
C LEU A 569 35.73 10.50 14.28
N ASN A 570 36.68 10.22 15.17
CA ASN A 570 36.49 9.31 16.30
C ASN A 570 35.60 9.92 17.40
N SER A 571 34.57 9.21 17.86
CA SER A 571 34.10 9.19 19.27
C SER A 571 32.92 8.23 19.45
N HIS A 572 32.69 7.79 20.69
CA HIS A 572 31.68 6.77 21.03
C HIS A 572 30.25 7.33 21.18
N LEU A 573 29.26 6.45 20.93
CA LEU A 573 27.81 6.58 21.23
C LEU A 573 27.00 7.63 20.43
N PRO A 574 26.00 7.20 19.63
CA PRO A 574 24.90 8.05 19.19
C PRO A 574 23.63 7.83 20.05
N LEU A 575 23.06 8.91 20.59
CA LEU A 575 21.70 8.92 21.13
C LEU A 575 20.66 8.78 20.01
N VAL A 576 19.52 8.16 20.33
CA VAL A 576 18.35 8.08 19.43
C VAL A 576 17.36 9.19 19.79
N GLY A 577 17.18 10.16 18.90
CA GLY A 577 16.12 11.17 18.98
C GLY A 577 15.05 10.94 17.93
N LEU A 578 13.80 10.72 18.35
CA LEU A 578 12.63 10.71 17.47
C LEU A 578 11.98 12.09 17.49
N ILE A 579 11.94 12.76 16.32
CA ILE A 579 11.19 14.00 16.12
C ILE A 579 9.87 13.63 15.45
N PHE A 580 8.76 13.84 16.15
CA PHE A 580 7.41 13.78 15.57
C PHE A 580 6.99 15.18 15.12
N ILE A 581 6.67 15.33 13.84
CA ILE A 581 5.97 16.51 13.32
C ILE A 581 4.54 16.08 13.01
N ALA A 582 3.58 16.64 13.74
CA ALA A 582 2.15 16.48 13.48
C ALA A 582 1.55 17.83 13.10
N HIS A 583 0.69 17.86 12.07
CA HIS A 583 -0.17 19.00 11.74
C HIS A 583 -1.38 18.52 10.92
N PRO A 584 -2.47 19.30 10.83
CA PRO A 584 -3.81 18.75 11.03
C PRO A 584 -4.69 18.82 9.78
N GLU A 585 -5.90 18.28 9.90
CA GLU A 585 -6.95 18.39 8.89
C GLU A 585 -7.33 19.85 8.59
N VAL A 586 -7.56 20.16 7.30
CA VAL A 586 -8.01 21.49 6.86
C VAL A 586 -9.52 21.46 6.63
N ALA A 587 -10.27 22.05 7.57
CA ALA A 587 -11.67 22.39 7.37
C ALA A 587 -11.81 23.74 6.65
N TYR A 588 -12.78 23.87 5.76
CA TYR A 588 -13.07 25.10 5.02
C TYR A 588 -13.76 26.15 5.91
N LEU A 589 -13.34 27.41 5.82
CA LEU A 589 -14.12 28.57 6.26
C LEU A 589 -14.29 29.58 5.12
N ARG A 590 -15.54 29.96 4.85
CA ARG A 590 -15.90 31.07 3.95
C ARG A 590 -15.67 32.41 4.66
N ALA A 591 -15.19 33.40 3.92
CA ALA A 591 -15.09 34.78 4.38
C ALA A 591 -16.45 35.49 4.43
N PRO A 592 -16.56 36.54 5.26
CA PRO A 592 -17.37 37.71 4.94
C PRO A 592 -16.54 39.02 4.98
N CYS A 593 -16.79 39.93 4.05
CA CYS A 593 -16.27 41.31 4.07
C CYS A 593 -16.97 42.17 5.16
N PRO A 594 -16.39 43.33 5.52
CA PRO A 594 -17.04 44.58 5.07
C PRO A 594 -16.11 45.78 4.74
N VAL A 595 -16.30 46.34 3.54
CA VAL A 595 -16.65 47.76 3.24
C VAL A 595 -16.00 48.93 4.05
N VAL A 596 -15.06 49.61 3.36
CA VAL A 596 -14.87 51.10 3.24
C VAL A 596 -14.38 51.97 4.43
N ARG A 597 -13.23 52.64 4.21
CA ARG A 597 -13.12 54.12 4.30
C ARG A 597 -12.03 54.71 3.38
N ILE A 598 -12.21 55.96 2.97
CA ILE A 598 -11.45 56.68 1.93
C ILE A 598 -10.68 57.86 2.56
N ILE A 599 -9.41 58.09 2.15
CA ILE A 599 -8.73 59.41 2.19
C ILE A 599 -7.90 59.58 0.90
N LYS A 600 -7.73 60.83 0.42
CA LYS A 600 -7.17 61.25 -0.90
C LYS A 600 -5.62 61.36 -0.94
N GLY A 601 -5.06 61.49 -2.17
CA GLY A 601 -3.62 61.65 -2.50
C GLY A 601 -3.01 63.05 -2.18
N PRO A 602 -1.97 63.56 -2.89
CA PRO A 602 -1.72 63.44 -4.35
C PRO A 602 -0.27 63.05 -4.80
N LEU A 603 -0.13 62.42 -5.98
CA LEU A 603 0.59 62.84 -7.23
C LEU A 603 2.05 63.37 -7.16
N ASP A 604 2.99 62.56 -7.68
CA ASP A 604 4.00 62.87 -8.74
C ASP A 604 4.68 61.53 -9.19
N GLY A 605 5.57 61.39 -10.20
CA GLY A 605 6.07 62.31 -11.23
C GLY A 605 7.29 61.73 -12.01
N GLY A 606 7.21 61.61 -13.35
CA GLY A 606 8.30 61.10 -14.25
C GLY A 606 8.36 59.55 -14.39
N ARG A 607 8.61 58.88 -15.54
CA ARG A 607 9.62 59.04 -16.62
C ARG A 607 11.05 58.92 -16.08
N ASP A 608 11.92 57.98 -16.45
CA ASP A 608 12.23 57.45 -17.80
C ASP A 608 12.99 56.09 -17.81
N GLU A 609 13.09 55.52 -19.03
CA GLU A 609 14.14 54.64 -19.60
C GLU A 609 14.59 53.29 -18.97
N ALA A 610 14.66 52.29 -19.84
CA ALA A 610 15.52 51.11 -19.73
C ALA A 610 16.79 51.32 -20.58
N PRO A 611 17.88 50.56 -20.32
CA PRO A 611 18.25 49.58 -21.36
C PRO A 611 18.76 48.23 -20.84
N ALA A 612 18.96 47.28 -21.75
CA ALA A 612 19.40 45.91 -21.50
C ALA A 612 20.91 45.70 -21.70
N LEU A 613 21.49 44.71 -21.00
CA LEU A 613 22.75 43.99 -21.26
C LEU A 613 22.59 42.61 -20.56
N SER A 614 22.39 41.48 -21.25
CA SER A 614 23.33 40.66 -22.03
C SER A 614 24.34 39.82 -21.21
N GLY A 615 24.10 38.51 -21.16
CA GLY A 615 25.10 37.44 -21.31
C GLY A 615 26.23 37.27 -20.29
N PHE A 616 26.10 36.24 -19.43
CA PHE A 616 27.04 35.11 -19.40
C PHE A 616 26.32 33.85 -18.87
#